data_AF-S6H8Q1-F1
#
_entry.id   AF-S6H8Q1-F1
#
_cell.length_a   1.000
_cell.length_b   1.000
_cell.length_c   1.000
_cell.angle_alpha   90.00
_cell.angle_beta   90.00
_cell.angle_gamma   90.00
#
_symmetry.space_group_name_H-M   'P 1'
#
loop_
_entity.id
_entity.type
_entity.pdbx_description
1 polymer ?
#
loop_
_entity_poly.entity_id
_entity_poly.type
_entity_poly.pdbx_seq_one_letter_code
_entity_poly.pdbx_strand_id
1 'polypeptide(L)'
;MKPLIQVKTNQAVGLASYLRMNPASGVVEIGHLHFSTAMQQTAHASEAMYLMMKRVFEEQRYRRYEWKCDDLNVPSKRAALRLGFSFEGVFRQAAIYKNRNRDTAWFTILDTEWPQLKQAFESWLDVDNFTKAAQQKASLQSFRA
;
A
#
# COMPACT_ATOMS: atom_id res chain seq x y z
N MET A 1 15.67 1.66 0.77
CA MET A 1 14.80 1.08 -0.27
C MET A 1 15.10 -0.40 -0.40
N LYS A 2 14.08 -1.25 -0.43
CA LYS A 2 14.25 -2.71 -0.51
C LYS A 2 13.59 -3.26 -1.78
N PRO A 3 14.23 -4.24 -2.46
CA PRO A 3 13.61 -4.93 -3.58
C PRO A 3 12.44 -5.80 -3.10
N LEU A 4 11.42 -5.89 -3.94
CA LEU A 4 10.34 -6.87 -3.83
C LEU A 4 10.72 -8.05 -4.72
N ILE A 5 10.94 -9.21 -4.10
CA ILE A 5 11.43 -10.40 -4.78
C ILE A 5 10.28 -11.39 -4.90
N GLN A 6 10.00 -11.85 -6.12
CA GLN A 6 9.04 -12.91 -6.34
C GLN A 6 9.69 -14.26 -5.95
N VAL A 7 9.12 -14.95 -4.96
CA VAL A 7 9.71 -16.16 -4.37
C VAL A 7 9.95 -17.27 -5.42
N LYS A 8 9.00 -17.53 -6.32
CA LYS A 8 9.10 -18.62 -7.30
C LYS A 8 10.23 -18.44 -8.32
N THR A 9 10.47 -17.20 -8.74
CA THR A 9 11.43 -16.88 -9.79
C THR A 9 12.75 -16.33 -9.23
N ASN A 10 12.76 -15.96 -7.95
CA ASN A 10 13.83 -15.24 -7.27
C ASN A 10 14.24 -13.93 -8.00
N GLN A 11 13.30 -13.31 -8.71
CA GLN A 11 13.54 -12.07 -9.45
C GLN A 11 13.04 -10.86 -8.68
N ALA A 12 13.81 -9.77 -8.73
CA ALA A 12 13.36 -8.47 -8.27
C ALA A 12 12.31 -7.92 -9.23
N VAL A 13 11.07 -7.78 -8.76
CA VAL A 13 9.92 -7.34 -9.56
C VAL A 13 9.37 -5.98 -9.11
N GLY A 14 10.00 -5.35 -8.12
CA GLY A 14 9.66 -4.01 -7.69
C GLY A 14 10.56 -3.47 -6.58
N LEU A 15 10.24 -2.26 -6.13
CA LEU A 15 10.90 -1.56 -5.03
C LEU A 15 9.84 -0.90 -4.15
N ALA A 16 10.10 -0.89 -2.85
CA ALA A 16 9.32 -0.16 -1.86
C ALA A 16 10.22 0.29 -0.69
N SER A 17 9.81 1.35 0.01
CA SER A 17 10.54 1.88 1.17
C SER A 17 9.61 2.40 2.24
N TYR A 18 9.99 2.18 3.49
CA TYR A 18 9.52 3.02 4.59
C TYR A 18 10.25 4.36 4.54
N LEU A 19 9.49 5.44 4.60
CA LEU A 19 9.93 6.83 4.58
C LEU A 19 9.43 7.54 5.84
N ARG A 20 10.02 8.70 6.15
CA ARG A 20 9.58 9.60 7.23
C ARG A 20 9.26 8.88 8.55
N MET A 21 10.07 7.89 8.92
CA MET A 21 9.87 7.14 10.16
C MET A 21 10.00 8.11 11.34
N ASN A 22 8.98 8.15 12.18
CA ASN A 22 8.99 8.81 13.46
C ASN A 22 8.68 7.76 14.54
N PRO A 23 9.71 7.07 15.07
CA PRO A 23 9.53 6.02 16.06
C PRO A 23 8.90 6.53 17.36
N ALA A 24 9.21 7.76 17.77
CA ALA A 24 8.69 8.36 19.00
C ALA A 24 7.15 8.50 18.98
N SER A 25 6.57 8.76 17.81
CA SER A 25 5.12 8.84 17.63
C SER A 25 4.51 7.57 17.02
N GLY A 26 5.33 6.56 16.67
CA GLY A 26 4.88 5.36 15.97
C GLY A 26 4.26 5.65 14.61
N VAL A 27 4.86 6.53 13.81
CA VAL A 27 4.37 6.92 12.47
C VAL A 27 5.37 6.54 11.40
N VAL A 28 4.90 5.98 10.29
CA VAL A 28 5.74 5.70 9.12
C VAL A 28 4.96 5.86 7.83
N GLU A 29 5.64 6.35 6.79
CA GLU A 29 5.11 6.43 5.43
C GLU A 29 5.61 5.25 4.58
N ILE A 30 4.73 4.69 3.76
CA ILE A 30 5.12 3.86 2.63
C ILE A 30 5.27 4.71 1.38
N GLY A 31 6.42 4.59 0.72
CA GLY A 31 6.70 5.35 -0.49
C GLY A 31 7.83 4.76 -1.32
N HIS A 32 8.23 5.53 -2.34
CA HIS A 32 9.14 5.06 -3.40
C HIS A 32 8.69 3.71 -3.98
N LEU A 33 7.39 3.59 -4.26
CA LEU A 33 6.78 2.40 -4.84
C LEU A 33 7.03 2.38 -6.34
N HIS A 34 7.74 1.36 -6.80
CA HIS A 34 7.99 1.09 -8.21
C HIS A 34 7.76 -0.39 -8.48
N PHE A 35 6.66 -0.72 -9.16
CA PHE A 35 6.35 -2.11 -9.54
C PHE A 35 6.62 -2.32 -11.01
N SER A 36 7.27 -3.43 -11.37
CA SER A 36 7.41 -3.83 -12.77
C SER A 36 6.05 -4.20 -13.37
N THR A 37 5.95 -4.25 -14.70
CA THR A 37 4.74 -4.70 -15.39
C THR A 37 4.34 -6.13 -15.00
N ALA A 38 5.31 -6.98 -14.65
CA ALA A 38 5.05 -8.34 -14.16
C ALA A 38 4.38 -8.38 -12.77
N MET A 39 4.50 -7.29 -11.99
CA MET A 39 3.93 -7.19 -10.64
C MET A 39 2.64 -6.36 -10.60
N GLN A 40 2.55 -5.32 -11.42
CA GLN A 40 1.40 -4.41 -11.43
C GLN A 40 0.08 -5.16 -11.65
N GLN A 41 -0.96 -4.76 -10.89
CA GLN A 41 -2.31 -5.33 -10.97
C GLN A 41 -2.38 -6.85 -10.70
N THR A 42 -1.39 -7.43 -10.03
CA THR A 42 -1.41 -8.83 -9.59
C THR A 42 -1.63 -8.97 -8.08
N ALA A 43 -1.92 -10.20 -7.62
CA ALA A 43 -1.98 -10.52 -6.20
C ALA A 43 -0.68 -10.17 -5.46
N HIS A 44 0.48 -10.42 -6.09
CA HIS A 44 1.80 -10.13 -5.51
C HIS A 44 1.97 -8.66 -5.11
N ALA A 45 1.42 -7.72 -5.89
CA ALA A 45 1.48 -6.29 -5.54
C ALA A 45 0.71 -5.98 -4.25
N SER A 46 -0.47 -6.60 -4.07
CA SER A 46 -1.28 -6.40 -2.88
C SER A 46 -0.70 -7.13 -1.68
N GLU A 47 -0.17 -8.34 -1.88
CA GLU A 47 0.53 -9.12 -0.86
C GLU A 47 1.77 -8.38 -0.33
N ALA A 48 2.58 -7.77 -1.20
CA ALA A 48 3.72 -6.98 -0.79
C ALA A 48 3.30 -5.82 0.14
N MET A 49 2.20 -5.13 -0.18
CA MET A 49 1.67 -4.06 0.67
C MET A 49 1.13 -4.60 1.99
N TYR A 50 0.41 -5.73 1.97
CA TYR A 50 -0.07 -6.41 3.17
C TYR A 50 1.09 -6.78 4.11
N LEU A 51 2.15 -7.40 3.60
CA LEU A 51 3.32 -7.79 4.41
C LEU A 51 4.02 -6.59 5.02
N MET A 52 4.11 -5.47 4.28
CA MET A 52 4.67 -4.24 4.81
C MET A 52 3.79 -3.63 5.92
N MET A 53 2.47 -3.56 5.71
CA MET A 53 1.53 -3.11 6.75
C MET A 53 1.59 -3.99 7.99
N LYS A 54 1.56 -5.32 7.81
CA LYS A 54 1.63 -6.29 8.90
C LYS A 54 2.87 -6.09 9.76
N ARG A 55 4.04 -5.91 9.13
CA ARG A 55 5.28 -5.63 9.88
C ARG A 55 5.18 -4.33 10.69
N VAL A 56 4.60 -3.27 10.12
CA VAL A 56 4.46 -1.97 10.80
C VAL A 56 3.55 -2.08 12.03
N PHE A 57 2.39 -2.73 11.90
CA PHE A 57 1.43 -2.82 12.99
C PHE A 57 1.75 -3.92 14.01
N GLU A 58 2.16 -5.11 13.57
CA GLU A 58 2.30 -6.28 14.46
C GLU A 58 3.71 -6.38 15.08
N GLU A 59 4.75 -6.13 14.28
CA GLU A 59 6.14 -6.27 14.75
C GLU A 59 6.66 -4.96 15.34
N GLN A 60 6.43 -3.84 14.67
CA GLN A 60 6.94 -2.54 15.10
C GLN A 60 5.99 -1.79 16.04
N ARG A 61 4.71 -2.20 16.09
CA ARG A 61 3.65 -1.60 16.91
C ARG A 61 3.47 -0.10 16.67
N TYR A 62 3.62 0.31 15.42
CA TYR A 62 3.34 1.68 15.02
C TYR A 62 1.83 1.92 14.99
N ARG A 63 1.45 3.17 15.21
CA ARG A 63 0.07 3.59 15.38
C ARG A 63 -0.55 4.16 14.11
N ARG A 64 0.28 4.55 13.15
CA ARG A 64 -0.13 5.23 11.92
C ARG A 64 0.76 4.87 10.74
N TYR A 65 0.14 4.42 9.67
CA TYR A 65 0.77 4.07 8.40
C TYR A 65 0.28 5.02 7.31
N GLU A 66 1.18 5.72 6.64
CA GLU A 66 0.84 6.82 5.75
C GLU A 66 1.14 6.50 4.28
N TRP A 67 0.28 6.96 3.38
CA TRP A 67 0.49 6.99 1.95
C TRP A 67 0.35 8.43 1.45
N LYS A 68 1.25 8.84 0.56
CA LYS A 68 1.14 10.12 -0.13
C LYS A 68 1.38 9.99 -1.61
N CYS A 69 0.69 10.83 -2.36
CA CYS A 69 0.96 11.00 -3.76
C CYS A 69 0.72 12.44 -4.19
N ASP A 70 1.16 12.76 -5.41
CA ASP A 70 0.65 13.94 -6.10
C ASP A 70 -0.89 13.81 -6.21
N ASP A 71 -1.62 14.86 -5.89
CA ASP A 71 -3.07 14.86 -5.97
C ASP A 71 -3.59 14.61 -7.40
N LEU A 72 -2.82 14.96 -8.43
CA LEU A 72 -3.16 14.63 -9.82
C LEU A 72 -2.93 13.14 -10.17
N ASN A 73 -2.28 12.35 -9.30
CA ASN A 73 -2.00 10.94 -9.53
C ASN A 73 -3.20 10.06 -9.16
N VAL A 74 -4.22 10.04 -10.03
CA VAL A 74 -5.45 9.25 -9.85
C VAL A 74 -5.17 7.75 -9.64
N PRO A 75 -4.26 7.07 -10.38
CA PRO A 75 -3.96 5.67 -10.12
C PRO A 75 -3.44 5.41 -8.71
N SER A 76 -2.56 6.27 -8.19
CA SER A 76 -2.03 6.13 -6.82
C SER A 76 -3.10 6.36 -5.77
N LYS A 77 -3.96 7.37 -5.94
CA LYS A 77 -5.11 7.60 -5.05
C LYS A 77 -6.06 6.40 -5.01
N ARG A 78 -6.39 5.82 -6.18
CA ARG A 78 -7.22 4.62 -6.27
C ARG A 78 -6.56 3.41 -5.59
N ALA A 79 -5.25 3.26 -5.72
CA ALA A 79 -4.52 2.19 -5.04
C ALA A 79 -4.57 2.35 -3.52
N ALA A 80 -4.31 3.54 -2.99
CA ALA A 80 -4.41 3.82 -1.55
C ALA A 80 -5.81 3.48 -1.00
N LEU A 81 -6.86 4.00 -1.66
CA LEU A 81 -8.25 3.72 -1.27
C LEU A 81 -8.61 2.23 -1.35
N ARG A 82 -8.17 1.53 -2.41
CA ARG A 82 -8.38 0.08 -2.56
C ARG A 82 -7.71 -0.70 -1.43
N LEU A 83 -6.51 -0.32 -1.03
CA LEU A 83 -5.69 -1.02 -0.04
C LEU A 83 -6.12 -0.79 1.41
N GLY A 84 -7.09 0.08 1.68
CA GLY A 84 -7.55 0.32 3.05
C GLY A 84 -7.33 1.73 3.56
N PHE A 85 -6.56 2.55 2.87
CA PHE A 85 -6.22 3.87 3.39
C PHE A 85 -7.41 4.83 3.32
N SER A 86 -7.61 5.56 4.40
CA SER A 86 -8.57 6.66 4.55
C SER A 86 -7.94 7.98 4.10
N PHE A 87 -8.66 8.80 3.33
CA PHE A 87 -8.18 10.10 2.89
C PHE A 87 -8.31 11.14 4.02
N GLU A 88 -7.27 11.95 4.23
CA GLU A 88 -7.25 12.97 5.30
C GLU A 88 -7.15 14.41 4.79
N GLY A 89 -6.69 14.64 3.56
CA GLY A 89 -6.63 15.98 3.00
C GLY A 89 -5.57 16.18 1.92
N VAL A 90 -5.53 17.41 1.40
CA VAL A 90 -4.55 17.86 0.41
C VAL A 90 -3.76 19.05 0.96
N PHE A 91 -2.44 18.92 0.95
CA PHE A 91 -1.55 20.05 1.18
C PHE A 91 -1.32 20.75 -0.16
N ARG A 92 -1.90 21.94 -0.30
CA ARG A 92 -1.75 22.78 -1.50
C ARG A 92 -0.34 23.34 -1.58
N GLN A 93 0.22 23.37 -2.78
CA GLN A 93 1.58 23.85 -3.06
C GLN A 93 2.67 23.21 -2.17
N ALA A 94 2.50 21.94 -1.84
CA ALA A 94 3.41 21.23 -0.94
C ALA A 94 4.83 21.09 -1.50
N ALA A 95 4.99 21.06 -2.82
CA ALA A 95 6.30 21.00 -3.47
C ALA A 95 6.25 21.50 -4.93
N ILE A 96 7.43 21.81 -5.48
CA ILE A 96 7.66 21.90 -6.92
C ILE A 96 8.44 20.66 -7.35
N TYR A 97 7.98 19.96 -8.38
CA TYR A 97 8.73 18.85 -8.98
C TYR A 97 8.45 18.76 -10.48
N LYS A 98 9.43 18.28 -11.25
CA LYS A 98 9.33 18.21 -12.72
C LYS A 98 8.84 19.54 -13.33
N ASN A 99 9.36 20.64 -12.82
CA ASN A 99 9.03 22.00 -13.22
C ASN A 99 7.53 22.39 -13.13
N ARG A 100 6.80 21.81 -12.16
CA ARG A 100 5.39 22.18 -11.89
C ARG A 100 5.03 22.10 -10.41
N ASN A 101 3.92 22.73 -10.06
CA ASN A 101 3.29 22.60 -8.74
C ASN A 101 2.90 21.14 -8.44
N ARG A 102 3.00 20.77 -7.16
CA ARG A 102 2.49 19.53 -6.60
C ARG A 102 1.72 19.81 -5.33
N ASP A 103 0.42 19.59 -5.43
CA ASP A 103 -0.43 19.37 -4.28
C ASP A 103 -0.25 17.93 -3.81
N THR A 104 -0.20 17.70 -2.50
CA THR A 104 0.04 16.36 -1.94
C THR A 104 -1.21 15.87 -1.23
N ALA A 105 -1.79 14.79 -1.77
CA ALA A 105 -2.88 14.06 -1.12
C ALA A 105 -2.34 13.09 -0.08
N TRP A 106 -2.99 13.07 1.09
CA TRP A 106 -2.61 12.26 2.24
C TRP A 106 -3.67 11.21 2.55
N PHE A 107 -3.20 9.99 2.80
CA PHE A 107 -4.04 8.88 3.22
C PHE A 107 -3.37 8.07 4.32
N THR A 108 -4.16 7.44 5.18
CA THR A 108 -3.65 6.71 6.35
C THR A 108 -4.40 5.42 6.65
N ILE A 109 -3.72 4.54 7.38
CA ILE A 109 -4.32 3.44 8.13
C ILE A 109 -3.86 3.58 9.59
N LEU A 110 -4.78 3.40 10.54
CA LEU A 110 -4.53 3.42 11.97
C LEU A 110 -4.38 2.01 12.54
N ASP A 111 -3.70 1.90 13.68
CA ASP A 111 -3.60 0.66 14.46
C ASP A 111 -4.97 0.03 14.76
N THR A 112 -5.98 0.85 15.08
CA THR A 112 -7.35 0.40 15.34
C THR A 112 -8.07 -0.16 14.12
N GLU A 113 -7.67 0.24 12.90
CA GLU A 113 -8.27 -0.22 11.64
C GLU A 113 -7.59 -1.50 11.13
N TRP A 114 -6.36 -1.75 11.57
CA TRP A 114 -5.54 -2.87 11.11
C TRP A 114 -6.20 -4.25 11.29
N PRO A 115 -6.82 -4.62 12.44
CA PRO A 115 -7.37 -5.96 12.63
C PRO A 115 -8.40 -6.34 11.55
N GLN A 116 -9.31 -5.42 11.21
CA GLN A 116 -10.31 -5.65 10.17
C GLN A 116 -9.66 -5.71 8.77
N LEU A 117 -8.73 -4.79 8.47
CA LEU A 117 -8.02 -4.80 7.20
C LEU A 117 -7.22 -6.07 7.00
N LYS A 118 -6.53 -6.54 8.05
CA LYS A 118 -5.79 -7.81 8.04
C LYS A 118 -6.69 -8.96 7.63
N GLN A 119 -7.85 -9.11 8.27
CA GLN A 119 -8.80 -10.16 7.93
C GLN A 119 -9.24 -10.06 6.47
N ALA A 120 -9.55 -8.86 5.99
CA ALA A 120 -9.93 -8.64 4.60
C ALA A 120 -8.82 -9.03 3.61
N PHE A 121 -7.56 -8.69 3.91
CA PHE A 121 -6.41 -9.08 3.09
C PHE A 121 -6.18 -10.59 3.11
N GLU A 122 -6.28 -11.23 4.28
CA GLU A 122 -6.10 -12.68 4.41
C GLU A 122 -7.18 -13.43 3.63
N SER A 123 -8.45 -13.03 3.72
CA SER A 123 -9.53 -13.60 2.90
C SER A 123 -9.36 -13.32 1.41
N TRP A 124 -8.87 -12.14 1.04
CA TRP A 124 -8.66 -11.80 -0.38
C TRP A 124 -7.46 -12.54 -0.99
N LEU A 125 -6.39 -12.73 -0.21
CA LEU A 125 -5.16 -13.44 -0.62
C LEU A 125 -5.30 -14.96 -0.56
N ASP A 126 -6.38 -15.48 0.04
CA ASP A 126 -6.67 -16.90 0.07
C ASP A 126 -6.69 -17.49 -1.35
N VAL A 127 -6.08 -18.66 -1.52
CA VAL A 127 -6.01 -19.36 -2.80
C VAL A 127 -7.41 -19.61 -3.38
N ASP A 128 -8.41 -19.81 -2.53
CA ASP A 128 -9.80 -20.03 -2.92
C ASP A 128 -10.45 -18.79 -3.49
N ASN A 129 -9.92 -17.59 -3.25
CA ASN A 129 -10.39 -16.37 -3.89
C ASN A 129 -9.85 -16.19 -5.32
N PHE A 130 -8.99 -17.08 -5.83
CA PHE A 130 -8.47 -17.00 -7.20
C PHE A 130 -8.88 -18.18 -8.07
N THR A 131 -9.13 -17.92 -9.34
CA THR A 131 -9.33 -18.98 -10.35
C THR A 131 -7.99 -19.57 -10.77
N LYS A 132 -8.01 -20.71 -11.49
CA LYS A 132 -6.79 -21.30 -12.08
C LYS A 132 -6.06 -20.36 -13.05
N ALA A 133 -6.76 -19.37 -13.61
CA ALA A 133 -6.20 -18.32 -14.47
C ALA A 133 -5.70 -17.09 -13.69
N ALA A 134 -5.55 -17.20 -12.36
CA ALA A 134 -5.11 -16.13 -11.46
C ALA A 134 -6.04 -14.88 -11.44
N GLN A 135 -7.31 -15.04 -11.81
CA GLN A 135 -8.30 -13.98 -11.69
C GLN A 135 -8.97 -14.04 -10.31
N GLN A 136 -9.12 -12.89 -9.66
CA GLN A 136 -9.85 -12.80 -8.37
C GLN A 136 -11.34 -13.11 -8.58
N LYS A 137 -11.95 -13.86 -7.65
CA LYS A 137 -13.40 -14.15 -7.61
C LYS A 137 -14.15 -13.02 -6.92
N ALA A 138 -13.60 -12.49 -5.83
CA ALA A 138 -14.07 -11.31 -5.13
C ALA A 138 -12.95 -10.26 -5.00
N SER A 139 -13.36 -8.99 -4.99
CA SER A 139 -12.44 -7.85 -4.86
C SER A 139 -11.95 -7.67 -3.43
N LEU A 140 -10.81 -7.02 -3.23
CA LEU A 140 -10.36 -6.69 -1.87
C LEU A 140 -11.38 -5.80 -1.15
N GLN A 141 -12.00 -4.86 -1.88
CA GLN A 141 -12.99 -3.96 -1.32
C GLN A 141 -14.23 -4.68 -0.79
N SER A 142 -14.65 -5.80 -1.40
CA SER A 142 -15.80 -6.57 -0.91
C SER A 142 -15.54 -7.32 0.38
N PHE A 143 -14.27 -7.62 0.70
CA PHE A 143 -13.90 -8.22 1.99
C PHE A 143 -13.70 -7.19 3.11
N ARG A 144 -13.69 -5.90 2.76
CA ARG A 144 -13.57 -4.79 3.72
C ARG A 144 -14.92 -4.22 4.18
N ALA A 145 -16.00 -4.67 3.56
CA ALA A 145 -17.37 -4.24 3.84
C ALA A 145 -17.91 -4.86 5.13
#